data_AF-A0A151TF68-F1
#
_entry.id   AF-A0A151TF68-F1
#
_cell.length_a   1.000
_cell.length_b   1.000
_cell.length_c   1.000
_cell.angle_alpha   90.00
_cell.angle_beta   90.00
_cell.angle_gamma   90.00
#
_symmetry.space_group_name_H-M   'P 1'
#
loop_
_entity.id
_entity.type
_entity.pdbx_description
1 polymer ?
#
loop_
_entity_poly.entity_id
_entity_poly.type
_entity_poly.pdbx_seq_one_letter_code
_entity_poly.pdbx_strand_id
1 'polypeptide(L)' 'MLDLDLAIQVEKPAAITDDSSNEEKAHYKAWEKSNRLSLMFMRMSITNNIKFALPKIESAKEFMKFVEERSQAAD' A
#
# COMPACT_ATOMS: atom_id res chain seq x y z
N MET A 1 1.80 0.54 18.68
CA MET A 1 0.73 0.92 17.73
C MET A 1 1.16 0.42 16.37
N LEU A 2 0.28 -0.17 15.56
CA LEU A 2 0.60 -0.52 14.17
C LEU A 2 0.35 0.75 13.36
N ASP A 3 1.41 1.40 12.87
CA ASP A 3 1.31 2.58 12.01
C ASP A 3 0.87 2.14 10.60
N LEU A 4 -0.40 1.73 10.51
CA LEU A 4 -1.04 1.17 9.31
C LEU A 4 -1.19 2.24 8.20
N ASP A 5 -1.16 3.49 8.61
CA ASP A 5 -1.18 4.69 7.80
C ASP A 5 0.19 5.06 7.23
N LEU A 6 1.29 4.49 7.74
CA LEU A 6 2.65 4.79 7.26
C LEU A 6 2.78 4.57 5.75
N ALA A 7 2.27 3.45 5.23
CA ALA A 7 2.33 3.14 3.80
C ALA A 7 1.35 3.95 2.93
N ILE A 8 0.40 4.64 3.56
CA ILE A 8 -0.57 5.51 2.89
C ILE A 8 0.00 6.93 2.80
N GLN A 9 0.64 7.40 3.87
CA GLN A 9 1.18 8.76 3.96
C GLN A 9 2.54 8.89 3.26
N VAL A 10 3.43 7.92 3.47
CA VAL A 10 4.81 7.96 2.97
C VAL A 10 4.90 7.24 1.63
N GLU A 11 5.62 7.84 0.68
CA GLU A 11 5.93 7.19 -0.60
C GLU A 11 6.74 5.91 -0.41
N LYS A 12 6.71 5.03 -1.42
CA LYS A 12 7.48 3.78 -1.39
C LYS A 12 8.97 4.10 -1.16
N PRO A 13 9.55 3.72 -0.01
CA PRO A 13 10.96 3.94 0.25
C PRO A 13 11.79 3.15 -0.76
N ALA A 14 13.00 3.64 -1.02
CA ALA A 14 13.94 2.95 -1.88
C ALA A 14 14.21 1.53 -1.35
N ALA A 15 14.52 0.62 -2.27
CA ALA A 15 14.93 -0.72 -1.89
C ALA A 15 16.18 -0.63 -1.02
N ILE A 16 16.14 -1.31 0.12
CA ILE A 16 17.28 -1.42 1.02
C ILE A 16 18.42 -2.15 0.30
N THR A 17 19.63 -1.63 0.46
CA THR A 17 20.87 -2.26 0.01
C THR A 17 21.71 -2.70 1.20
N ASP A 18 22.78 -3.45 0.97
CA ASP A 18 23.68 -3.88 2.06
C ASP A 18 24.27 -2.68 2.80
N ASP A 19 24.52 -1.57 2.09
CA ASP A 19 25.06 -0.31 2.61
C ASP A 19 24.07 0.54 3.42
N SER A 20 22.77 0.22 3.38
CA SER A 20 21.75 0.99 4.10
C SER A 20 21.92 0.89 5.62
N SER A 21 21.63 1.98 6.32
CA SER A 21 21.72 2.03 7.78
C SER A 21 20.64 1.15 8.44
N ASN A 22 20.84 0.81 9.71
CA ASN A 22 19.86 0.05 10.49
C ASN A 22 18.52 0.78 10.62
N GLU A 23 18.55 2.11 10.70
CA GLU A 23 17.36 2.96 10.75
C GLU A 23 16.59 2.91 9.42
N GLU A 24 17.28 2.99 8.28
CA GLU A 24 16.66 2.86 6.95
C GLU A 24 16.03 1.48 6.77
N LYS A 25 16.77 0.42 7.13
CA LYS A 25 16.31 -0.98 7.15
C LYS A 25 15.05 -1.15 8.00
N ALA A 26 15.04 -0.57 9.21
CA ALA A 26 13.90 -0.62 10.11
C ALA A 26 12.69 0.15 9.54
N HIS A 27 12.93 1.33 8.96
CA HIS A 27 11.89 2.14 8.34
C HIS A 27 11.24 1.42 7.15
N TYR A 28 12.04 0.87 6.23
CA TYR A 28 11.51 0.08 5.11
C TYR A 28 10.69 -1.11 5.59
N LYS A 29 11.16 -1.84 6.61
CA LYS A 29 10.42 -2.99 7.17
C LYS A 29 9.10 -2.57 7.81
N ALA A 30 9.07 -1.44 8.50
CA ALA A 30 7.84 -0.88 9.06
C ALA A 30 6.86 -0.48 7.94
N TRP A 31 7.36 0.20 6.91
CA TRP A 31 6.58 0.59 5.73
C TRP A 31 6.03 -0.63 4.99
N GLU A 32 6.85 -1.65 4.73
CA GLU A 32 6.45 -2.87 4.02
C GLU A 32 5.35 -3.63 4.79
N LYS A 33 5.51 -3.74 6.11
CA LYS A 33 4.50 -4.37 6.98
C LYS A 33 3.18 -3.60 6.92
N SER A 34 3.24 -2.27 7.07
CA SER A 34 2.09 -1.37 6.96
C SER A 34 1.39 -1.53 5.61
N ASN A 35 2.17 -1.50 4.52
CA ASN A 35 1.71 -1.66 3.15
C ASN A 35 0.96 -2.97 2.92
N ARG A 36 1.54 -4.09 3.38
CA ARG A 36 0.94 -5.42 3.22
C ARG A 36 -0.37 -5.55 3.99
N LEU A 37 -0.41 -5.06 5.22
CA LEU A 37 -1.63 -5.10 6.05
C LEU A 37 -2.73 -4.24 5.42
N SER A 38 -2.42 -3.00 5.04
CA SER A 38 -3.37 -2.09 4.41
C SER A 38 -3.94 -2.66 3.11
N LEU A 39 -3.10 -3.22 2.23
CA LEU A 39 -3.56 -3.89 1.02
C LEU A 39 -4.46 -5.09 1.31
N MET A 40 -4.16 -5.88 2.34
CA MET A 40 -4.97 -7.03 2.72
C MET A 40 -6.36 -6.58 3.19
N PHE A 41 -6.44 -5.57 4.05
CA PHE A 41 -7.70 -4.99 4.50
C PHE A 41 -8.51 -4.42 3.34
N MET A 42 -7.89 -3.57 2.51
CA MET A 42 -8.57 -2.96 1.38
C MET A 42 -9.09 -4.02 0.40
N ARG A 43 -8.29 -5.05 0.07
CA ARG A 43 -8.75 -6.17 -0.78
C ARG A 43 -9.87 -6.97 -0.14
N MET A 44 -9.88 -7.16 1.18
CA MET A 44 -10.99 -7.83 1.87
C MET A 44 -12.29 -7.02 1.79
N SER A 45 -12.21 -5.70 1.87
CA SER A 45 -13.36 -4.79 1.81
C SER A 45 -13.97 -4.62 0.42
N ILE A 46 -13.27 -5.05 -0.65
CA ILE A 46 -13.76 -4.95 -2.03
C ILE A 46 -14.59 -6.18 -2.45
N THR A 47 -15.68 -5.93 -3.17
CA THR A 47 -16.55 -6.95 -3.78
C THR A 47 -15.81 -7.76 -4.87
N ASN A 48 -16.12 -9.05 -4.97
CA ASN A 48 -15.41 -9.99 -5.86
C ASN A 48 -15.40 -9.61 -7.35
N ASN A 49 -16.42 -8.88 -7.83
CA ASN A 49 -16.48 -8.38 -9.20
C ASN A 49 -15.37 -7.35 -9.51
N ILE A 50 -15.03 -6.49 -8.54
CA ILE A 50 -13.95 -5.50 -8.67
C ILE A 50 -12.59 -6.17 -8.48
N LYS A 51 -12.49 -7.22 -7.63
CA LYS A 51 -11.23 -7.95 -7.42
C LYS A 51 -10.62 -8.49 -8.71
N PHE A 52 -11.44 -8.95 -9.66
CA PHE A 52 -10.98 -9.43 -10.96
C PHE A 52 -10.47 -8.33 -11.88
N ALA A 53 -10.94 -7.09 -11.69
CA ALA A 53 -10.55 -5.93 -12.47
C ALA A 53 -9.37 -5.16 -11.84
N LEU A 54 -8.89 -5.56 -10.65
CA LEU A 54 -7.76 -4.90 -9.99
C LEU A 54 -6.46 -5.21 -10.74
N PRO A 55 -5.72 -4.19 -11.20
CA PRO A 55 -4.37 -4.39 -11.67
C PRO A 55 -3.46 -4.90 -10.53
N LYS A 56 -2.26 -5.36 -10.88
CA LYS A 56 -1.26 -5.74 -9.87
C LYS A 56 -0.76 -4.49 -9.15
N ILE A 57 -1.46 -4.12 -8.07
CA ILE A 57 -1.10 -2.98 -7.22
C ILE A 57 -0.20 -3.47 -6.08
N GLU A 58 0.96 -2.84 -5.96
CA GLU A 58 2.00 -3.22 -4.99
C GLU A 58 2.06 -2.28 -3.78
N SER A 59 1.42 -1.10 -3.84
CA SER A 59 1.31 -0.19 -2.70
C SER A 59 -0.13 0.16 -2.30
N ALA A 60 -0.37 0.32 -0.99
CA ALA A 60 -1.65 0.75 -0.43
C ALA A 60 -2.05 2.14 -0.93
N LYS A 61 -1.06 3.03 -1.12
CA LYS A 61 -1.26 4.37 -1.66
C LYS A 61 -1.78 4.35 -3.11
N GLU A 62 -1.16 3.56 -3.99
CA GLU A 62 -1.65 3.35 -5.36
C GLU A 62 -3.06 2.73 -5.37
N PHE A 63 -3.32 1.81 -4.44
CA PHE A 63 -4.62 1.17 -4.33
C PHE A 63 -5.72 2.18 -3.99
N MET A 64 -5.48 3.06 -3.01
CA MET A 64 -6.42 4.13 -2.67
C MET A 64 -6.67 5.04 -3.85
N LYS A 65 -5.61 5.45 -4.56
CA LYS A 65 -5.75 6.30 -5.75
C LYS A 65 -6.58 5.63 -6.85
N PHE A 66 -6.36 4.33 -7.10
CA PHE A 66 -7.15 3.57 -8.06
C PHE A 66 -8.65 3.52 -7.68
N VAL A 67 -8.94 3.30 -6.40
CA VAL A 67 -10.32 3.29 -5.89
C VAL A 67 -10.96 4.67 -6.05
N GLU A 68 -10.23 5.74 -5.71
CA GLU A 68 -10.69 7.13 -5.88
C GLU A 68 -11.00 7.46 -7.34
N GLU A 69 -10.08 7.18 -8.26
CA GLU A 69 -10.25 7.39 -9.71
C GLU A 69 -11.46 6.61 -10.26
N ARG A 70 -11.67 5.37 -9.81
CA ARG A 70 -12.81 4.54 -10.23
C ARG A 70 -14.14 4.95 -9.57
N SER A 71 -14.09 5.54 -8.39
CA SER A 71 -15.27 6.07 -7.72
C SER A 71 -15.72 7.40 -8.34
N GLN A 72 -14.80 8.19 -8.89
CA GLN A 72 -15.10 9.44 -9.58
C GLN A 72 -15.61 9.23 -11.02
N ALA A 73 -15.33 8.08 -11.64
CA ALA A 73 -15.80 7.74 -12.99
C ALA A 73 -17.27 7.25 -13.04
N ALA A 74 -18.02 7.42 -11.96
CA ALA A 74 -19.45 7.08 -11.87
C ALA A 74 -20.30 8.36 -11.78
N ASP A 75 -20.25 9.17 -12.84
CA ASP A 75 -21.26 10.17 -13.17
C ASP A 75 -21.84 9.86 -14.57
#